data_AF-A0A6P8HJQ6-F1
#
_entry.id   AF-A0A6P8HJQ6-F1
#
_cell.length_a   1.000
_cell.length_b   1.000
_cell.length_c   1.000
_cell.angle_alpha   90.00
_cell.angle_beta   90.00
_cell.angle_gamma   90.00
#
_symmetry.space_group_name_H-M   'P 1'
#
loop_
_entity.id
_entity.type
_entity.pdbx_description
1 polymer ?
#
loop_
_entity_poly.entity_id
_entity_poly.type
_entity_poly.pdbx_seq_one_letter_code
_entity_poly.pdbx_strand_id
1 'polypeptide(L)'
;MHCFLTKEQRESYLREVYYSSFSDRRPSVSGTRNDDIRNLGQLMHKLYNLVETGEGLSIEAEKTLKSIIKIRMHGKPSFYEAKLFTDYKRFLMVRNQREENVRKSREQQCLQFFLEENHVSPPSLSRGDDWFWGSRQQLRCGEIIGDTLGGIDAVFGALLYPKGGKLDSKVLRTRRFSTINRKKDDTEQEIIMYHTAVHDACGYLQEYHGVGPGYNYLGTPFTVFPTFFPQSGRLAALMFWKKLVNEPKLPDEY
;
A
#
# COMPACT_ATOMS: atom_id res chain seq x y z
N MET A 1 6.68 -12.19 4.32
CA MET A 1 5.71 -12.83 5.26
C MET A 1 4.53 -13.52 4.55
N HIS A 2 3.97 -12.97 3.47
CA HIS A 2 2.73 -13.48 2.84
C HIS A 2 2.81 -14.69 1.89
N CYS A 3 4.00 -15.17 1.49
CA CYS A 3 4.11 -16.38 0.63
C CYS A 3 3.78 -17.68 1.39
N PHE A 4 3.81 -17.66 2.71
CA PHE A 4 3.70 -18.84 3.58
C PHE A 4 2.46 -18.82 4.48
N LEU A 5 1.59 -17.82 4.32
CA LEU A 5 0.40 -17.72 5.16
C LEU A 5 -0.72 -18.59 4.61
N THR A 6 -1.35 -19.37 5.49
CA THR A 6 -2.60 -20.07 5.15
C THR A 6 -3.70 -19.07 4.81
N LYS A 7 -4.81 -19.55 4.25
CA LYS A 7 -5.98 -18.70 4.00
C LYS A 7 -6.45 -17.99 5.28
N GLU A 8 -6.52 -18.74 6.38
CA GLU A 8 -6.98 -18.25 7.69
C GLU A 8 -6.03 -17.17 8.24
N GLN A 9 -4.72 -17.37 8.13
CA GLN A 9 -3.73 -16.39 8.56
C GLN A 9 -3.81 -15.09 7.73
N ARG A 10 -4.07 -15.19 6.43
CA ARG A 10 -4.29 -14.01 5.57
C ARG A 10 -5.56 -13.27 5.96
N GLU A 11 -6.67 -13.98 6.14
CA GLU A 11 -7.92 -13.36 6.58
C GLU A 11 -7.79 -12.70 7.96
N SER A 12 -7.07 -13.34 8.89
CA SER A 12 -6.77 -12.78 10.21
C SER A 12 -5.94 -11.49 10.12
N TYR A 13 -4.88 -11.48 9.31
CA TYR A 13 -4.10 -10.27 9.06
C TYR A 13 -4.94 -9.14 8.45
N LEU A 14 -5.79 -9.44 7.47
CA LEU A 14 -6.67 -8.45 6.83
C LEU A 14 -7.72 -7.88 7.79
N ARG A 15 -8.24 -8.72 8.70
CA ARG A 15 -9.11 -8.30 9.80
C ARG A 15 -8.37 -7.37 10.75
N GLU A 16 -7.13 -7.70 11.10
CA GLU A 16 -6.30 -6.81 11.91
C GLU A 16 -6.08 -5.46 11.22
N VAL A 17 -5.71 -5.42 9.94
CA VAL A 17 -5.56 -4.17 9.16
C VAL A 17 -6.85 -3.35 9.17
N TYR A 18 -8.01 -4.01 9.12
CA TYR A 18 -9.32 -3.36 9.23
C TYR A 18 -9.58 -2.80 10.63
N TYR A 19 -9.47 -3.60 11.68
CA TYR A 19 -9.79 -3.15 13.04
C TYR A 19 -8.78 -2.16 13.58
N SER A 20 -7.50 -2.34 13.25
CA SER A 20 -6.46 -1.40 13.62
C SER A 20 -6.63 -0.05 12.95
N SER A 21 -7.32 0.01 11.81
CA SER A 21 -7.65 1.29 11.16
C SER A 21 -8.55 2.17 12.05
N PHE A 22 -9.24 1.61 13.05
CA PHE A 22 -10.07 2.35 14.02
C PHE A 22 -9.34 2.70 15.32
N SER A 23 -8.13 2.16 15.52
CA SER A 23 -7.32 2.41 16.71
C SER A 23 -6.03 3.13 16.32
N ASP A 24 -5.56 4.12 17.08
CA ASP A 24 -4.27 4.78 16.84
C ASP A 24 -3.05 3.84 17.00
N ARG A 25 -3.29 2.53 17.23
CA ARG A 25 -2.29 1.51 17.50
C ARG A 25 -1.39 1.20 16.30
N ARG A 26 -1.79 1.53 15.06
CA ARG A 26 -1.01 1.20 13.86
C ARG A 26 -0.34 2.38 13.14
N PRO A 27 0.80 2.13 12.47
CA PRO A 27 1.56 3.15 11.74
C PRO A 27 0.71 3.92 10.71
N SER A 28 -0.24 3.30 10.02
CA SER A 28 -1.09 3.96 9.02
C SER A 28 -2.11 4.97 9.59
N VAL A 29 -2.25 5.01 10.92
CA VAL A 29 -3.25 5.82 11.64
C VAL A 29 -2.61 6.79 12.63
N SER A 30 -1.42 6.50 13.15
CA SER A 30 -0.80 7.31 14.20
C SER A 30 -0.46 8.74 13.74
N GLY A 31 -1.32 9.70 14.11
CA GLY A 31 -1.10 11.16 14.04
C GLY A 31 -2.06 11.88 13.10
N THR A 32 -3.25 12.28 13.56
CA THR A 32 -4.20 13.01 12.70
C THR A 32 -4.78 14.26 13.36
N ARG A 33 -4.03 15.36 13.34
CA ARG A 33 -4.61 16.66 12.96
C ARG A 33 -4.53 16.77 11.44
N ASN A 34 -5.52 17.40 10.80
CA ASN A 34 -5.57 17.54 9.33
C ASN A 34 -4.30 18.21 8.75
N ASP A 35 -3.65 19.08 9.53
CA ASP A 35 -2.43 19.77 9.13
C ASP A 35 -1.21 18.83 9.08
N ASP A 36 -1.11 17.88 10.01
CA ASP A 36 0.00 16.91 10.06
C ASP A 36 -0.05 15.95 8.87
N ILE A 37 -1.25 15.58 8.41
CA ILE A 37 -1.44 14.73 7.21
C ILE A 37 -0.95 15.47 5.96
N ARG A 38 -1.34 16.74 5.79
CA ARG A 38 -0.91 17.56 4.65
C ARG A 38 0.60 17.76 4.65
N ASN A 39 1.16 18.06 5.83
CA ASN A 39 2.60 18.20 6.00
C ASN A 39 3.35 16.90 5.71
N LEU A 40 2.84 15.76 6.21
CA LEU A 40 3.40 14.44 5.92
C LEU A 40 3.39 14.15 4.42
N GLY A 41 2.28 14.39 3.73
CA GLY A 41 2.18 14.18 2.28
C GLY A 41 3.20 15.00 1.49
N GLN A 42 3.36 16.27 1.81
CA GLN A 42 4.37 17.14 1.17
C GLN A 42 5.80 16.63 1.41
N LEU A 43 6.12 16.22 2.65
CA LEU A 43 7.43 15.68 2.99
C LEU A 43 7.70 14.33 2.32
N MET A 44 6.69 13.46 2.23
CA MET A 44 6.78 12.19 1.53
C MET A 44 7.03 12.40 0.03
N HIS A 45 6.28 13.29 -0.62
CA HIS A 45 6.49 13.64 -2.03
C HIS A 45 7.89 14.21 -2.26
N LYS A 46 8.35 15.12 -1.38
CA LYS A 46 9.70 15.68 -1.44
C LYS A 46 10.77 14.59 -1.32
N LEU A 47 10.65 13.71 -0.32
CA LEU A 47 11.58 12.62 -0.11
C LEU A 47 11.59 11.66 -1.30
N TYR A 48 10.41 11.32 -1.84
CA TYR A 48 10.28 10.51 -3.05
C TYR A 48 11.10 11.10 -4.20
N ASN A 49 10.90 12.38 -4.51
CA ASN A 49 11.59 13.05 -5.61
C ASN A 49 13.11 13.06 -5.43
N LEU A 50 13.60 13.30 -4.19
CA LEU A 50 15.04 13.23 -3.89
C LEU A 50 15.60 11.82 -4.14
N VAL A 51 14.84 10.78 -3.80
CA VAL A 51 15.29 9.39 -4.05
C VAL A 51 15.24 9.08 -5.55
N GLU A 52 14.23 9.54 -6.28
CA GLU A 52 14.15 9.39 -7.75
C GLU A 52 15.31 10.06 -8.49
N THR A 53 15.78 11.23 -8.02
CA THR A 53 16.92 11.94 -8.63
C THR A 53 18.28 11.39 -8.19
N GLY A 54 18.32 10.32 -7.38
CA GLY A 54 19.57 9.74 -6.85
C GLY A 54 20.13 10.48 -5.64
N GLU A 55 19.43 11.48 -5.13
CA GLU A 55 19.80 12.28 -3.95
C GLU A 55 19.23 11.72 -2.64
N GLY A 56 18.82 10.45 -2.60
CA GLY A 56 18.21 9.82 -1.41
C GLY A 56 19.13 9.74 -0.17
N LEU A 57 20.43 9.97 -0.32
CA LEU A 57 21.41 10.05 0.78
C LEU A 57 21.95 11.47 0.99
N SER A 58 21.37 12.48 0.33
CA SER A 58 21.79 13.87 0.50
C SER A 58 21.43 14.43 1.88
N ILE A 59 22.08 15.52 2.27
CA ILE A 59 21.77 16.25 3.51
C ILE A 59 20.30 16.73 3.47
N GLU A 60 19.77 17.06 2.29
CA GLU A 60 18.38 17.45 2.14
C GLU A 60 17.41 16.28 2.37
N ALA A 61 17.75 15.09 1.88
CA ALA A 61 16.99 13.87 2.15
C ALA A 61 16.99 13.54 3.64
N GLU A 62 18.15 13.66 4.32
CA GLU A 62 18.25 13.43 5.77
C GLU A 62 17.41 14.44 6.57
N LYS A 63 17.43 15.73 6.20
CA LYS A 63 16.57 16.75 6.82
C LYS A 63 15.08 16.45 6.61
N THR A 64 14.70 16.06 5.40
CA THR A 64 13.31 15.70 5.06
C THR A 64 12.87 14.47 5.86
N LEU A 65 13.73 13.45 5.96
CA LEU A 65 13.50 12.25 6.77
C LEU A 65 13.31 12.57 8.25
N LYS A 66 14.14 13.43 8.84
CA LYS A 66 13.98 13.88 10.24
C LYS A 66 12.62 14.53 10.47
N SER A 67 12.14 15.35 9.54
CA SER A 67 10.81 15.96 9.61
C SER A 67 9.69 14.92 9.54
N ILE A 68 9.80 13.92 8.66
CA ILE A 68 8.85 12.80 8.59
C ILE A 68 8.86 12.05 9.93
N ILE A 69 10.03 11.66 10.43
CA ILE A 69 10.18 10.96 11.71
C ILE A 69 9.51 11.74 12.83
N LYS A 70 9.73 13.06 12.93
CA LYS A 70 9.09 13.89 13.95
C LYS A 70 7.56 13.79 13.94
N ILE A 71 6.92 13.79 12.77
CA ILE A 71 5.46 13.60 12.63
C ILE A 71 5.08 12.18 13.06
N ARG A 72 5.84 11.18 12.62
CA ARG A 72 5.58 9.74 12.88
C ARG A 72 5.79 9.32 14.34
N MET A 73 6.60 10.09 15.08
CA MET A 73 6.95 9.87 16.48
C MET A 73 5.91 10.45 17.45
N HIS A 74 4.89 11.18 16.99
CA HIS A 74 3.91 11.79 17.88
C HIS A 74 3.24 10.72 18.78
N GLY A 75 3.48 10.81 20.10
CA GLY A 75 2.98 9.85 21.09
C GLY A 75 3.72 8.51 21.18
N LYS A 76 4.87 8.36 20.51
CA LYS A 76 5.67 7.11 20.49
C LYS A 76 6.97 7.23 21.30
N PRO A 77 7.51 6.12 21.82
CA PRO A 77 8.78 6.12 22.55
C PRO A 77 9.99 6.40 21.65
N SER A 78 11.06 6.96 22.21
CA SER A 78 12.27 7.38 21.48
C SER A 78 12.98 6.27 20.70
N PHE A 79 12.89 5.00 21.11
CA PHE A 79 13.50 3.89 20.37
C PHE A 79 12.90 3.72 18.95
N TYR A 80 11.69 4.22 18.72
CA TYR A 80 11.01 4.15 17.42
C TYR A 80 11.70 5.05 16.38
N GLU A 81 12.43 6.09 16.79
CA GLU A 81 13.20 6.96 15.89
C GLU A 81 14.34 6.18 15.23
N ALA A 82 15.13 5.43 16.01
CA ALA A 82 16.21 4.60 15.49
C ALA A 82 15.69 3.53 14.51
N LYS A 83 14.51 2.97 14.81
CA LYS A 83 13.81 2.05 13.89
C LYS A 83 13.48 2.75 12.57
N LEU A 84 12.91 3.94 12.59
CA LEU A 84 12.52 4.65 11.36
C LEU A 84 13.73 5.00 10.47
N PHE A 85 14.87 5.37 11.05
CA PHE A 85 16.12 5.54 10.27
C PHE A 85 16.60 4.22 9.64
N THR A 86 16.48 3.12 10.39
CA THR A 86 16.83 1.78 9.88
C THR A 86 15.88 1.35 8.76
N ASP A 87 14.59 1.59 8.93
CA ASP A 87 13.56 1.31 7.92
C ASP A 87 13.80 2.11 6.63
N TYR A 88 14.22 3.38 6.73
CA TYR A 88 14.58 4.18 5.56
C TYR A 88 15.75 3.57 4.76
N LYS A 89 16.81 3.14 5.44
CA LYS A 89 17.93 2.45 4.78
C LYS A 89 17.47 1.15 4.10
N ARG A 90 16.61 0.39 4.78
CA ARG A 90 16.03 -0.84 4.22
C ARG A 90 15.16 -0.53 3.00
N PHE A 91 14.39 0.54 3.02
CA PHE A 91 13.63 1.02 1.87
C PHE A 91 14.52 1.29 0.66
N LEU A 92 15.64 2.00 0.83
CA LEU A 92 16.58 2.25 -0.27
C LEU A 92 17.14 0.94 -0.85
N MET A 93 17.48 -0.01 0.02
CA MET A 93 17.96 -1.33 -0.41
C MET A 93 16.90 -2.11 -1.19
N VAL A 94 15.67 -2.18 -0.68
CA VAL A 94 14.54 -2.87 -1.31
C VAL A 94 14.18 -2.24 -2.65
N ARG A 95 14.23 -0.91 -2.74
CA ARG A 95 14.03 -0.16 -3.99
C ARG A 95 15.10 -0.52 -5.01
N ASN A 96 16.38 -0.52 -4.62
CA ASN A 96 17.47 -0.88 -5.52
C ASN A 96 17.35 -2.33 -6.02
N GLN A 97 16.98 -3.26 -5.12
CA GLN A 97 16.70 -4.65 -5.50
C GLN A 97 15.57 -4.76 -6.53
N ARG A 98 14.49 -3.99 -6.35
CA ARG A 98 13.40 -3.90 -7.34
C ARG A 98 13.92 -3.45 -8.70
N GLU A 99 14.67 -2.35 -8.76
CA GLU A 99 15.20 -1.84 -10.04
C GLU A 99 16.09 -2.88 -10.73
N GLU A 100 16.91 -3.60 -9.95
CA GLU A 100 17.74 -4.67 -10.48
C GLU A 100 16.90 -5.85 -11.00
N ASN A 101 15.85 -6.25 -10.28
CA ASN A 101 14.92 -7.31 -10.72
C ASN A 101 14.24 -6.92 -12.04
N VAL A 102 13.74 -5.69 -12.13
CA VAL A 102 13.10 -5.16 -13.35
C VAL A 102 14.10 -5.15 -14.51
N ARG A 103 15.35 -4.72 -14.27
CA ARG A 103 16.41 -4.74 -15.29
C ARG A 103 16.71 -6.17 -15.78
N LYS A 104 16.89 -7.12 -14.86
CA LYS A 104 17.17 -8.54 -15.20
C LYS A 104 16.05 -9.15 -16.03
N SER A 105 14.79 -8.89 -15.67
CA SER A 105 13.63 -9.37 -16.44
C SER A 105 13.62 -8.80 -17.85
N ARG A 106 13.96 -7.51 -18.04
CA ARG A 106 14.08 -6.89 -19.37
C ARG A 106 15.21 -7.50 -20.20
N GLU A 107 16.37 -7.73 -19.60
CA GLU A 107 17.52 -8.34 -20.27
C GLU A 107 17.22 -9.77 -20.75
N GLN A 108 16.49 -10.55 -19.94
CA GLN A 108 16.03 -11.90 -20.31
C GLN A 108 14.98 -11.88 -21.44
N GLN A 109 14.12 -10.87 -21.48
CA GLN A 109 13.08 -10.72 -22.50
C GLN A 109 13.61 -10.12 -23.83
N CYS A 110 14.80 -9.52 -23.85
CA CYS A 110 15.44 -9.03 -25.07
C CYS A 110 15.74 -10.16 -26.09
N LEU A 111 15.62 -11.43 -25.68
CA LEU A 111 15.67 -12.62 -26.53
C LEU A 111 14.28 -13.10 -27.02
N GLN A 112 13.18 -12.44 -26.62
CA GLN A 112 11.80 -12.82 -26.92
C GLN A 112 10.99 -11.59 -27.40
N PHE A 113 11.09 -11.31 -28.70
CA PHE A 113 10.61 -10.09 -29.37
C PHE A 113 9.07 -9.89 -29.47
N PHE A 114 8.24 -10.48 -28.60
CA PHE A 114 6.78 -10.47 -28.77
C PHE A 114 5.92 -10.20 -27.52
N LEU A 115 6.50 -9.79 -26.39
CA LEU A 115 5.73 -9.41 -25.19
C LEU A 115 6.11 -7.99 -24.72
N GLU A 116 6.08 -7.02 -25.63
CA GLU A 116 6.22 -5.60 -25.31
C GLU A 116 4.92 -5.03 -24.71
N GLU A 117 4.49 -5.54 -23.57
CA GLU A 117 3.61 -4.79 -22.69
C GLU A 117 3.96 -5.10 -21.23
N ASN A 118 4.30 -4.05 -20.48
CA ASN A 118 4.05 -3.94 -19.03
C ASN A 118 5.15 -4.33 -18.01
N HIS A 119 6.42 -3.93 -18.18
CA HIS A 119 7.27 -3.73 -16.99
C HIS A 119 7.91 -2.34 -16.97
N VAL A 120 7.04 -1.36 -16.74
CA VAL A 120 7.39 0.01 -16.37
C VAL A 120 7.70 0.02 -14.88
N SER A 121 8.59 0.91 -14.41
CA SER A 121 8.76 1.17 -12.98
C SER A 121 7.39 1.36 -12.31
N PRO A 122 7.23 1.02 -11.02
CA PRO A 122 5.94 1.12 -10.35
C PRO A 122 5.32 2.49 -10.61
N PRO A 123 4.03 2.56 -11.01
CA PRO A 123 3.50 3.79 -11.53
C PRO A 123 3.61 4.90 -10.49
N SER A 124 4.25 6.00 -10.90
CA SER A 124 4.33 7.21 -10.11
C SER A 124 2.97 7.91 -10.08
N LEU A 125 2.75 8.74 -9.07
CA LEU A 125 1.57 9.58 -9.02
C LEU A 125 1.62 10.65 -10.12
N SER A 126 0.49 10.90 -10.76
CA SER A 126 0.41 11.91 -11.80
C SER A 126 0.46 13.32 -11.21
N ARG A 127 0.96 14.28 -11.99
CA ARG A 127 1.00 15.69 -11.61
C ARG A 127 -0.43 16.18 -11.34
N GLY A 128 -0.72 16.60 -10.11
CA GLY A 128 -2.06 17.02 -9.66
C GLY A 128 -2.71 16.11 -8.62
N ASP A 129 -2.10 14.97 -8.30
CA ASP A 129 -2.56 14.05 -7.25
C ASP A 129 -1.92 14.32 -5.88
N ASP A 130 -1.48 15.55 -5.62
CA ASP A 130 -0.74 15.90 -4.39
C ASP A 130 -1.52 15.59 -3.11
N TRP A 131 -2.85 15.62 -3.19
CA TRP A 131 -3.76 15.28 -2.09
C TRP A 131 -3.67 13.82 -1.65
N PHE A 132 -3.16 12.93 -2.49
CA PHE A 132 -3.08 11.49 -2.19
C PHE A 132 -1.82 11.13 -1.38
N TRP A 133 -0.77 11.93 -1.47
CA TRP A 133 0.45 11.72 -0.69
C TRP A 133 0.17 11.79 0.81
N GLY A 134 0.68 10.80 1.55
CA GLY A 134 0.46 10.68 3.00
C GLY A 134 -0.99 10.38 3.38
N SER A 135 -1.89 10.16 2.41
CA SER A 135 -3.28 9.80 2.70
C SER A 135 -3.33 8.45 3.41
N ARG A 136 -4.33 8.28 4.28
CA ARG A 136 -4.55 7.01 4.99
C ARG A 136 -4.65 5.82 4.05
N GLN A 137 -5.22 6.01 2.87
CA GLN A 137 -5.36 4.99 1.86
C GLN A 137 -4.00 4.59 1.24
N GLN A 138 -3.15 5.57 0.93
CA GLN A 138 -1.78 5.31 0.47
C GLN A 138 -0.96 4.59 1.55
N LEU A 139 -1.04 5.07 2.80
CA LEU A 139 -0.32 4.47 3.93
C LEU A 139 -0.80 3.06 4.24
N ARG A 140 -2.08 2.75 4.06
CA ARG A 140 -2.59 1.38 4.21
C ARG A 140 -2.00 0.42 3.18
N CYS A 141 -1.87 0.86 1.92
CA CYS A 141 -1.17 0.07 0.91
C CYS A 141 0.31 -0.11 1.29
N GLY A 142 0.96 0.99 1.69
CA GLY A 142 2.35 1.00 2.12
C GLY A 142 2.62 0.12 3.34
N GLU A 143 1.68 0.01 4.28
CA GLU A 143 1.77 -0.86 5.44
C GLU A 143 1.85 -2.34 5.04
N ILE A 144 0.98 -2.79 4.15
CA ILE A 144 0.97 -4.19 3.67
C ILE A 144 2.28 -4.52 2.94
N ILE A 145 2.76 -3.58 2.11
CA ILE A 145 4.06 -3.70 1.45
C ILE A 145 5.18 -3.78 2.49
N GLY A 146 5.14 -2.89 3.47
CA GLY A 146 6.18 -2.75 4.47
C GLY A 146 6.29 -3.95 5.40
N ASP A 147 5.16 -4.44 5.91
CA ASP A 147 5.05 -5.66 6.70
C ASP A 147 5.60 -6.87 5.91
N THR A 148 5.26 -6.96 4.61
CA THR A 148 5.69 -8.08 3.77
C THR A 148 7.20 -8.11 3.55
N LEU A 149 7.80 -6.94 3.30
CA LEU A 149 9.23 -6.77 2.96
C LEU A 149 10.13 -6.66 4.21
N GLY A 150 9.57 -7.02 5.37
CA GLY A 150 10.28 -7.24 6.63
C GLY A 150 10.10 -6.15 7.67
N GLY A 151 8.90 -5.57 7.73
CA GLY A 151 8.47 -4.70 8.82
C GLY A 151 8.98 -3.27 8.73
N ILE A 152 9.10 -2.72 7.51
CA ILE A 152 9.40 -1.29 7.32
C ILE A 152 8.14 -0.44 7.57
N ASP A 153 8.31 0.77 8.11
CA ASP A 153 7.18 1.69 8.34
C ASP A 153 6.36 1.95 7.05
N ALA A 154 5.05 2.09 7.23
CA ALA A 154 4.07 2.30 6.18
C ALA A 154 4.41 3.46 5.24
N VAL A 155 5.04 4.53 5.75
CA VAL A 155 5.50 5.65 4.92
C VAL A 155 6.49 5.17 3.88
N PHE A 156 7.47 4.37 4.27
CA PHE A 156 8.51 3.87 3.36
C PHE A 156 7.97 2.79 2.42
N GLY A 157 7.03 1.97 2.87
CA GLY A 157 6.29 1.08 1.98
C GLY A 157 5.46 1.84 0.93
N ALA A 158 4.86 2.97 1.29
CA ALA A 158 4.14 3.83 0.35
C ALA A 158 5.07 4.49 -0.69
N LEU A 159 6.31 4.83 -0.31
CA LEU A 159 7.32 5.33 -1.26
C LEU A 159 7.75 4.27 -2.28
N LEU A 160 7.63 2.98 -1.96
CA LEU A 160 7.90 1.89 -2.90
C LEU A 160 6.83 1.77 -3.99
N TYR A 161 5.58 2.13 -3.67
CA TYR A 161 4.47 2.14 -4.61
C TYR A 161 3.57 3.38 -4.45
N PRO A 162 3.99 4.55 -4.96
CA PRO A 162 3.29 5.82 -4.72
C PRO A 162 1.81 5.84 -5.11
N LYS A 163 1.46 5.19 -6.23
CA LYS A 163 0.08 5.11 -6.72
C LYS A 163 -0.76 4.05 -5.98
N GLY A 164 -0.14 3.21 -5.16
CA GLY A 164 -0.79 2.10 -4.48
C GLY A 164 -1.96 2.54 -3.60
N GLY A 165 -3.09 1.86 -3.76
CA GLY A 165 -4.34 2.13 -3.05
C GLY A 165 -5.14 3.28 -3.64
N LYS A 166 -4.64 3.98 -4.67
CA LYS A 166 -5.35 5.10 -5.30
C LYS A 166 -6.51 4.58 -6.14
N LEU A 167 -7.72 5.02 -5.82
CA LEU A 167 -8.88 4.69 -6.63
C LEU A 167 -8.90 5.55 -7.90
N ASP A 168 -9.03 4.91 -9.07
CA ASP A 168 -9.17 5.64 -10.33
C ASP A 168 -10.51 6.41 -10.35
N SER A 169 -10.45 7.73 -10.52
CA SER A 169 -11.64 8.61 -10.55
C SER A 169 -12.67 8.20 -11.62
N LYS A 170 -12.25 7.45 -12.65
CA LYS A 170 -13.14 6.87 -13.67
C LYS A 170 -13.98 5.70 -13.13
N VAL A 171 -13.42 4.91 -12.21
CA VAL A 171 -14.12 3.78 -11.57
C VAL A 171 -15.21 4.31 -10.63
N LEU A 172 -14.91 5.36 -9.86
CA LEU A 172 -15.89 6.06 -9.02
C LEU A 172 -17.06 6.67 -9.82
N ARG A 173 -16.81 7.12 -11.05
CA ARG A 173 -17.84 7.69 -11.93
C ARG A 173 -18.68 6.65 -12.67
N THR A 174 -18.24 5.40 -12.70
CA THR A 174 -18.97 4.35 -13.40
C THR A 174 -20.16 3.92 -12.53
N ARG A 175 -21.33 4.52 -12.79
CA ARG A 175 -22.66 4.25 -12.21
C ARG A 175 -23.14 2.77 -12.22
N ARG A 176 -22.29 1.79 -12.55
CA ARG A 176 -22.66 0.37 -12.55
C ARG A 176 -22.71 -0.27 -11.16
N PHE A 177 -22.20 0.42 -10.13
CA PHE A 177 -22.37 0.00 -8.73
C PHE A 177 -23.42 0.85 -7.98
N SER A 178 -23.72 2.07 -8.47
CA SER A 178 -24.65 3.01 -7.86
C SER A 178 -26.05 2.91 -8.47
N THR A 179 -26.82 1.91 -8.03
CA THR A 179 -28.26 2.12 -7.86
C THR A 179 -28.58 1.82 -6.40
N ILE A 180 -29.13 2.82 -5.70
CA ILE A 180 -29.80 2.78 -4.38
C ILE A 180 -29.05 3.46 -3.22
N ASN A 181 -29.57 4.65 -2.87
CA ASN A 181 -29.53 5.36 -1.59
C ASN A 181 -28.17 5.86 -1.04
N ARG A 182 -28.04 7.20 -0.98
CA ARG A 182 -26.94 8.01 -0.39
C ARG A 182 -26.41 7.64 1.00
N LYS A 183 -27.06 6.73 1.75
CA LYS A 183 -26.55 6.21 3.04
C LYS A 183 -25.81 4.86 2.90
N LYS A 184 -25.98 4.14 1.78
CA LYS A 184 -25.23 2.91 1.43
C LYS A 184 -23.88 3.21 0.77
N ASP A 185 -23.72 4.43 0.23
CA ASP A 185 -22.56 4.82 -0.56
C ASP A 185 -21.25 4.84 0.25
N ASP A 186 -21.29 5.29 1.51
CA ASP A 186 -20.09 5.37 2.36
C ASP A 186 -19.51 3.98 2.69
N THR A 187 -20.38 3.00 2.97
CA THR A 187 -19.98 1.62 3.24
C THR A 187 -19.41 0.95 1.99
N GLU A 188 -20.02 1.18 0.82
CA GLU A 188 -19.53 0.64 -0.45
C GLU A 188 -18.19 1.26 -0.84
N GLN A 189 -18.03 2.57 -0.65
CA GLN A 189 -16.77 3.25 -0.86
C GLN A 189 -15.68 2.70 0.08
N GLU A 190 -15.99 2.47 1.35
CA GLU A 190 -15.06 1.88 2.31
C GLU A 190 -14.61 0.46 1.88
N ILE A 191 -15.55 -0.39 1.48
CA ILE A 191 -15.28 -1.73 0.92
C ILE A 191 -14.30 -1.66 -0.26
N ILE A 192 -14.58 -0.76 -1.21
CA ILE A 192 -13.75 -0.56 -2.40
C ILE A 192 -12.36 -0.06 -2.00
N MET A 193 -12.26 0.85 -1.04
CA MET A 193 -10.98 1.39 -0.56
C MET A 193 -10.12 0.29 0.09
N TYR A 194 -10.64 -0.50 1.03
CA TYR A 194 -9.85 -1.60 1.62
C TYR A 194 -9.41 -2.61 0.56
N HIS A 195 -10.35 -3.01 -0.31
CA HIS A 195 -10.03 -3.90 -1.42
C HIS A 195 -8.89 -3.35 -2.27
N THR A 196 -8.96 -2.08 -2.69
CA THR A 196 -7.98 -1.45 -3.59
C THR A 196 -6.59 -1.39 -2.95
N ALA A 197 -6.47 -0.99 -1.67
CA ALA A 197 -5.18 -0.93 -0.99
C ALA A 197 -4.47 -2.29 -0.94
N VAL A 198 -5.22 -3.34 -0.59
CA VAL A 198 -4.69 -4.70 -0.45
C VAL A 198 -4.39 -5.31 -1.81
N HIS A 199 -5.29 -5.11 -2.77
CA HIS A 199 -5.15 -5.57 -4.14
C HIS A 199 -3.90 -5.00 -4.81
N ASP A 200 -3.72 -3.69 -4.71
CA ASP A 200 -2.55 -2.98 -5.24
C ASP A 200 -1.26 -3.42 -4.55
N ALA A 201 -1.27 -3.54 -3.21
CA ALA A 201 -0.11 -3.99 -2.45
C ALA A 201 0.32 -5.40 -2.85
N CYS A 202 -0.61 -6.36 -2.89
CA CYS A 202 -0.31 -7.74 -3.23
C CYS A 202 0.09 -7.90 -4.71
N GLY A 203 -0.50 -7.12 -5.62
CA GLY A 203 -0.06 -7.04 -7.01
C GLY A 203 1.38 -6.56 -7.13
N TYR A 204 1.70 -5.43 -6.49
CA TYR A 204 3.04 -4.86 -6.45
C TYR A 204 4.09 -5.86 -5.91
N LEU A 205 3.79 -6.52 -4.79
CA LEU A 205 4.68 -7.48 -4.16
C LEU A 205 4.96 -8.68 -5.09
N GLN A 206 3.92 -9.18 -5.77
CA GLN A 206 4.05 -10.30 -6.69
C GLN A 206 4.86 -9.92 -7.93
N GLU A 207 4.56 -8.75 -8.52
CA GLU A 207 5.16 -8.31 -9.79
C GLU A 207 6.62 -7.90 -9.62
N TYR A 208 6.93 -7.11 -8.59
CA TYR A 208 8.24 -6.47 -8.46
C TYR A 208 9.21 -7.19 -7.52
N HIS A 209 8.68 -7.99 -6.60
CA HIS A 209 9.47 -8.70 -5.58
C HIS A 209 9.32 -10.22 -5.66
N GLY A 210 8.40 -10.74 -6.47
CA GLY A 210 8.14 -12.18 -6.59
C GLY A 210 7.58 -12.81 -5.30
N VAL A 211 6.97 -12.00 -4.43
CA VAL A 211 6.48 -12.44 -3.13
C VAL A 211 5.01 -12.10 -2.93
N GLY A 212 4.37 -12.82 -2.00
CA GLY A 212 2.98 -12.62 -1.63
C GLY A 212 2.02 -13.45 -2.47
N PRO A 213 0.71 -13.22 -2.31
CA PRO A 213 -0.33 -14.05 -2.92
C PRO A 213 -0.81 -13.52 -4.28
N GLY A 214 -0.23 -12.43 -4.78
CA GLY A 214 -0.73 -11.70 -5.93
C GLY A 214 -2.15 -11.13 -5.73
N TYR A 215 -2.83 -10.83 -6.83
CA TYR A 215 -4.16 -10.25 -6.84
C TYR A 215 -5.24 -11.16 -6.24
N ASN A 216 -5.03 -12.48 -6.23
CA ASN A 216 -5.86 -13.43 -5.47
C ASN A 216 -5.41 -13.53 -4.00
N TYR A 217 -5.40 -12.40 -3.29
CA TYR A 217 -4.84 -12.36 -1.94
C TYR A 217 -5.61 -13.17 -0.89
N LEU A 218 -6.86 -13.53 -1.16
CA LEU A 218 -7.62 -14.47 -0.33
C LEU A 218 -7.32 -15.95 -0.66
N GLY A 219 -6.55 -16.23 -1.71
CA GLY A 219 -6.22 -17.59 -2.13
C GLY A 219 -7.44 -18.43 -2.47
N THR A 220 -8.42 -17.83 -3.14
CA THR A 220 -9.62 -18.55 -3.53
C THR A 220 -9.29 -19.62 -4.59
N PRO A 221 -9.79 -20.87 -4.44
CA PRO A 221 -9.40 -21.98 -5.31
C PRO A 221 -9.98 -21.90 -6.73
N PHE A 222 -11.07 -21.15 -6.93
CA PHE A 222 -11.78 -21.05 -8.20
C PHE A 222 -11.69 -19.65 -8.80
N THR A 223 -10.51 -19.27 -9.29
CA THR A 223 -10.32 -18.03 -10.04
C THR A 223 -10.17 -18.31 -11.53
N VAL A 224 -10.91 -17.57 -12.35
CA VAL A 224 -10.78 -17.64 -13.82
C VAL A 224 -9.42 -17.09 -14.29
N PHE A 225 -8.84 -16.17 -13.53
CA PHE A 225 -7.58 -15.51 -13.86
C PHE A 225 -6.45 -15.99 -12.94
N PRO A 226 -5.22 -16.16 -13.47
CA PRO A 226 -4.03 -16.40 -12.64
C PRO A 226 -3.78 -15.28 -11.62
N THR A 227 -3.04 -15.56 -10.56
CA THR A 227 -2.85 -14.63 -9.41
C THR A 227 -2.10 -13.34 -9.77
N PHE A 228 -1.36 -13.32 -10.87
CA PHE A 228 -0.67 -12.14 -11.38
C PHE A 228 -1.55 -11.26 -12.30
N PHE A 229 -2.80 -11.64 -12.56
CA PHE A 229 -3.76 -10.80 -13.28
C PHE A 229 -4.62 -9.98 -12.30
N PRO A 230 -4.77 -8.65 -12.52
CA PRO A 230 -5.57 -7.77 -11.65
C PRO A 230 -7.02 -8.23 -11.41
N GLN A 231 -7.61 -8.99 -12.31
CA GLN A 231 -9.00 -9.45 -12.20
C GLN A 231 -9.15 -10.69 -11.29
N SER A 232 -8.04 -11.33 -10.89
CA SER A 232 -8.07 -12.55 -10.09
C SER A 232 -8.62 -12.31 -8.68
N GLY A 233 -9.49 -13.21 -8.20
CA GLY A 233 -10.07 -13.17 -6.85
C GLY A 233 -10.97 -11.97 -6.52
N ARG A 234 -11.20 -11.03 -7.47
CA ARG A 234 -11.85 -9.73 -7.22
C ARG A 234 -13.23 -9.84 -6.58
N LEU A 235 -14.10 -10.73 -7.08
CA LEU A 235 -15.45 -10.89 -6.55
C LEU A 235 -15.45 -11.40 -5.10
N ALA A 236 -14.66 -12.43 -4.83
CA ALA A 236 -14.53 -13.00 -3.50
C ALA A 236 -13.92 -12.00 -2.51
N ALA A 237 -12.94 -11.21 -2.96
CA ALA A 237 -12.36 -10.13 -2.18
C ALA A 237 -13.38 -9.06 -1.80
N LEU A 238 -14.19 -8.58 -2.75
CA LEU A 238 -15.25 -7.62 -2.47
C LEU A 238 -16.31 -8.19 -1.51
N MET A 239 -16.67 -9.46 -1.64
CA MET A 239 -17.58 -10.12 -0.70
C MET A 239 -16.99 -10.25 0.71
N PHE A 240 -15.70 -10.56 0.84
CA PHE A 240 -15.01 -10.60 2.13
C PHE A 240 -15.05 -9.24 2.82
N TRP A 241 -14.64 -8.17 2.13
CA TRP A 241 -14.67 -6.82 2.69
C TRP A 241 -16.08 -6.36 3.01
N LYS A 242 -17.06 -6.69 2.15
CA LYS A 242 -18.47 -6.43 2.44
C LYS A 242 -18.93 -7.12 3.71
N LYS A 243 -18.56 -8.39 3.91
CA LYS A 243 -18.89 -9.10 5.15
C LYS A 243 -18.25 -8.39 6.34
N LEU A 244 -16.95 -8.15 6.30
CA LEU A 244 -16.17 -7.58 7.40
C LEU A 244 -16.62 -6.16 7.79
N VAL A 245 -16.86 -5.28 6.81
CA VAL A 245 -17.32 -3.90 7.06
C VAL A 245 -18.72 -3.87 7.67
N ASN A 246 -19.56 -4.85 7.33
CA ASN A 246 -20.91 -4.98 7.88
C ASN A 246 -20.96 -5.87 9.14
N GLU A 247 -19.84 -6.44 9.59
CA GLU A 247 -19.83 -7.19 10.85
C GLU A 247 -20.15 -6.22 12.00
N PRO A 248 -21.11 -6.57 12.87
CA PRO A 248 -21.42 -5.74 14.03
C PRO A 248 -20.14 -5.58 14.84
N LYS A 249 -19.77 -4.32 15.11
CA LYS A 249 -18.68 -4.01 16.04
C LYS A 249 -19.09 -4.65 17.37
N LEU A 250 -18.41 -5.71 17.79
CA LEU A 250 -18.53 -6.21 19.15
C LEU A 250 -18.32 -5.01 20.08
N PRO A 251 -19.14 -4.82 21.14
CA PRO A 251 -18.87 -3.77 22.12
C PRO A 251 -17.44 -3.94 22.63
N ASP A 252 -16.75 -2.82 22.81
CA ASP A 252 -15.38 -2.76 23.34
C ASP A 252 -15.32 -3.45 24.71
N GLU A 253 -15.12 -4.76 24.73
CA GLU A 253 -14.76 -5.54 25.90
C GLU A 253 -13.48 -6.30 25.57
N TYR A 254 -12.35 -5.72 26.01
CA TYR A 254 -11.24 -6.31 26.78
C TYR A 254 -10.00 -5.41 26.72
#